data_AF-A0A0L6V185-F1
#
_entry.id   AF-A0A0L6V185-F1
#
_cell.length_a   1.000
_cell.length_b   1.000
_cell.length_c   1.000
_cell.angle_alpha   90.00
_cell.angle_beta   90.00
_cell.angle_gamma   90.00
#
_symmetry.space_group_name_H-M   'P 1'
#
loop_
_entity.id
_entity.type
_entity.pdbx_description
1 polymer ?
#
loop_
_entity_poly.entity_id
_entity_poly.type
_entity_poly.pdbx_seq_one_letter_code
_entity_poly.pdbx_strand_id
1 'polypeptide(L)'
;MVFFHVDDLILVGPGNNFEHEFETCFSNSSCHQPNTILGMKYKRERNKIKLSLPNHIEHGLEELGLTDCKPSVTPLTPNLKLRKATDEDHAWFKKLNINYRSAIGLLNHIAQLTRPDISFAVSSLARYSVKPGMTHWHEVKKVWQYLKGTADLKLTLEIKQPDQLLQIYSNASWGDDPQDRTSQSGYLCFLFGTLILWNSSKQCCITYSSTEAELNPLVDAFHEGIWLKALLAEIWNIQLDAATHLIDDPDLNERLMMTDKQFQEKFANEHLIANKGLDDKEVKHKSIRVTLIKTNKMIADALTKSATKSSVTALTQAMDPDFNHA
;
A
#
# COMPACT_ATOMS: atom_id res chain seq x y z
N MET A 1 -1.54 -16.51 22.45
CA MET A 1 -0.90 -15.19 22.23
C MET A 1 -1.92 -14.10 22.49
N VAL A 2 -1.54 -13.06 23.20
CA VAL A 2 -2.42 -11.93 23.51
C VAL A 2 -1.89 -10.73 22.74
N PHE A 3 -2.69 -10.18 21.85
CA PHE A 3 -2.39 -8.92 21.19
C PHE A 3 -3.12 -7.81 21.92
N PHE A 4 -2.37 -6.81 22.37
CA PHE A 4 -2.91 -5.64 23.04
C PHE A 4 -2.51 -4.39 22.26
N HIS A 5 -3.48 -3.54 21.97
CA HIS A 5 -3.26 -2.24 21.37
C HIS A 5 -4.17 -1.20 21.99
N VAL A 6 -3.63 -0.44 22.96
CA VAL A 6 -4.26 0.68 23.69
C VAL A 6 -5.64 0.33 24.28
N ASP A 7 -6.67 0.32 23.45
CA ASP A 7 -8.06 0.07 23.82
C ASP A 7 -8.58 -1.30 23.35
N ASP A 8 -7.89 -1.96 22.41
CA ASP A 8 -8.27 -3.25 21.85
C ASP A 8 -7.40 -4.39 22.40
N LEU A 9 -8.05 -5.42 22.93
CA LEU A 9 -7.43 -6.66 23.35
C LEU A 9 -7.97 -7.80 22.48
N ILE A 10 -7.07 -8.50 21.78
CA ILE A 10 -7.43 -9.63 20.93
C ILE A 10 -6.67 -10.86 21.41
N LEU A 11 -7.44 -11.87 21.79
CA LEU A 11 -6.93 -13.16 22.16
C LEU A 11 -6.76 -14.02 20.90
N VAL A 12 -5.55 -14.49 20.62
CA VAL A 12 -5.26 -15.39 19.50
C VAL A 12 -4.53 -16.61 20.03
N GLY A 13 -5.19 -17.77 20.02
CA GLY A 13 -4.56 -19.01 20.47
C GLY A 13 -5.11 -20.24 19.75
N PRO A 14 -4.32 -21.33 19.68
CA PRO A 14 -4.90 -22.65 19.46
C PRO A 14 -5.90 -22.89 20.61
N GLY A 15 -7.10 -23.41 20.32
CA GLY A 15 -8.28 -23.45 21.21
C GLY A 15 -8.13 -24.28 22.50
N ASN A 16 -7.08 -24.03 23.26
CA ASN A 16 -6.54 -24.82 24.35
C ASN A 16 -6.98 -24.24 25.70
N ASN A 17 -8.28 -24.01 25.91
CA ASN A 17 -8.83 -23.40 27.15
C ASN A 17 -8.26 -22.03 27.55
N PHE A 18 -7.47 -21.37 26.69
CA PHE A 18 -6.82 -20.10 27.00
C PHE A 18 -7.81 -18.97 27.29
N GLU A 19 -8.97 -18.98 26.63
CA GLU A 19 -10.09 -18.08 26.93
C GLU A 19 -10.57 -18.27 28.38
N HIS A 20 -10.76 -19.52 28.80
CA HIS A 20 -11.17 -19.84 30.16
C HIS A 20 -10.11 -19.48 31.20
N GLU A 21 -8.83 -19.76 30.93
CA GLU A 21 -7.71 -19.36 31.80
C GLU A 21 -7.60 -17.84 31.92
N PHE A 22 -7.84 -17.11 30.84
CA PHE A 22 -7.82 -15.66 30.82
C PHE A 22 -8.98 -15.08 31.65
N GLU A 23 -10.21 -15.55 31.44
CA GLU A 23 -11.38 -15.14 32.21
C GLU A 23 -11.24 -15.47 33.72
N THR A 24 -10.59 -16.58 34.05
CA THR A 24 -10.31 -16.96 35.43
C THR A 24 -9.29 -16.02 36.09
N CYS A 25 -8.27 -15.59 35.34
CA CYS A 25 -7.28 -14.61 35.82
C CYS A 25 -7.86 -13.19 35.91
N PHE A 26 -8.77 -12.84 35.00
CA PHE A 26 -9.39 -11.52 34.89
C PHE A 26 -10.90 -11.64 35.06
N SER A 27 -11.34 -11.80 36.31
CA SER A 27 -12.73 -12.06 36.70
C SER A 27 -13.76 -11.01 36.28
N ASN A 28 -13.32 -9.82 35.86
CA ASN A 28 -14.17 -8.74 35.34
C ASN A 28 -14.11 -8.58 33.81
N SER A 29 -13.49 -9.53 33.11
CA SER A 29 -13.41 -9.54 31.64
C SER A 29 -14.41 -10.52 31.04
N SER A 30 -14.92 -10.21 29.86
CA SER A 30 -15.77 -11.10 29.08
C SER A 30 -15.21 -11.20 27.67
N CYS A 31 -14.91 -12.41 27.20
CA CYS A 31 -14.50 -12.63 25.82
C CYS A 31 -15.72 -12.72 24.91
N HIS A 32 -15.68 -12.02 23.77
CA HIS A 32 -16.69 -12.15 22.72
C HIS A 32 -16.00 -12.20 21.37
N GLN A 33 -16.71 -12.69 20.34
CA GLN A 33 -16.19 -12.58 18.98
C GLN A 33 -16.00 -11.10 18.62
N PRO A 34 -14.84 -10.70 18.08
CA PRO A 34 -14.58 -9.31 17.79
C PRO A 34 -15.54 -8.82 16.71
N ASN A 35 -16.15 -7.66 16.92
CA ASN A 35 -16.93 -6.95 15.88
C ASN A 35 -16.11 -5.83 15.25
N THR A 36 -15.07 -5.37 15.95
CA THR A 36 -14.11 -4.35 15.54
C THR A 36 -12.70 -4.76 15.94
N ILE A 37 -11.71 -4.29 15.17
CA ILE A 37 -10.27 -4.44 15.46
C ILE A 37 -9.60 -3.14 15.04
N LEU A 38 -8.95 -2.43 15.96
CA LEU A 38 -8.24 -1.16 15.69
C LEU A 38 -9.12 -0.12 14.99
N GLY A 39 -10.39 -0.03 15.38
CA GLY A 39 -11.40 0.82 14.74
C GLY A 39 -11.90 0.34 13.37
N MET A 40 -11.38 -0.77 12.83
CA MET A 40 -11.90 -1.41 11.61
C MET A 40 -13.06 -2.35 11.94
N LYS A 41 -14.08 -2.37 11.10
CA LYS A 41 -15.15 -3.36 11.15
C LYS A 41 -14.58 -4.73 10.80
N TYR A 42 -14.73 -5.68 11.71
CA TYR A 42 -14.28 -7.05 11.55
C TYR A 42 -15.45 -7.96 11.19
N LYS A 43 -15.26 -8.81 10.18
CA LYS A 43 -16.21 -9.88 9.86
C LYS A 43 -15.46 -11.15 9.53
N ARG A 44 -15.72 -12.22 10.26
CA ARG A 44 -15.19 -13.56 9.96
C ARG A 44 -16.21 -14.36 9.16
N GLU A 45 -15.79 -14.89 8.02
CA GLU A 45 -16.59 -15.76 7.15
C GLU A 45 -15.84 -17.07 6.89
N ARG A 46 -16.18 -18.12 7.66
CA ARG A 46 -15.49 -19.43 7.61
C ARG A 46 -13.96 -19.28 7.76
N ASN A 47 -13.24 -19.33 6.64
CA ASN A 47 -11.78 -19.26 6.53
C ASN A 47 -11.26 -17.90 6.05
N LYS A 48 -12.13 -16.89 5.95
CA LYS A 48 -11.81 -15.52 5.52
C LYS A 48 -12.04 -14.53 6.65
N ILE A 49 -11.19 -13.52 6.75
CA ILE A 49 -11.40 -12.34 7.59
C ILE A 49 -11.57 -11.14 6.68
N LYS A 50 -12.64 -10.37 6.84
CA LYS A 50 -12.91 -9.16 6.07
C LYS A 50 -12.80 -7.94 6.98
N LEU A 51 -11.94 -7.00 6.60
CA LEU A 51 -11.72 -5.72 7.30
C LEU A 51 -12.24 -4.57 6.44
N SER A 52 -12.95 -3.62 7.05
CA SER A 52 -13.51 -2.46 6.33
C SER A 52 -13.73 -1.27 7.26
N LEU A 53 -13.87 -0.08 6.70
CA LEU A 53 -14.13 1.17 7.44
C LEU A 53 -15.40 1.89 6.94
N PRO A 54 -16.58 1.23 6.93
CA PRO A 54 -17.79 1.80 6.33
C PRO A 54 -18.21 3.12 6.99
N ASN A 55 -18.17 3.20 8.33
CA ASN A 55 -18.56 4.40 9.08
C ASN A 55 -17.66 5.60 8.74
N HIS A 56 -16.37 5.38 8.48
CA HIS A 56 -15.44 6.46 8.08
C HIS A 56 -15.71 6.94 6.65
N ILE A 57 -16.06 6.02 5.76
CA ILE A 57 -16.45 6.35 4.38
C ILE A 57 -17.75 7.16 4.40
N GLU A 58 -18.76 6.71 5.13
CA GLU A 58 -20.05 7.38 5.28
C GLU A 58 -19.91 8.77 5.90
N HIS A 59 -19.19 8.87 7.03
CA HIS A 59 -18.92 10.14 7.69
C HIS A 59 -18.25 11.15 6.75
N GLY A 60 -17.22 10.75 6.00
CA GLY A 60 -16.56 11.65 5.05
C GLY A 60 -17.43 12.01 3.84
N LEU A 61 -18.36 11.15 3.42
CA LEU A 61 -19.34 11.50 2.38
C LEU A 61 -20.37 12.52 2.90
N GLU A 62 -20.82 12.39 4.15
CA GLU A 62 -21.72 13.33 4.80
C GLU A 62 -21.09 14.69 5.01
N GLU A 63 -19.89 14.75 5.61
CA GLU A 63 -19.17 15.99 5.89
C GLU A 63 -18.91 16.83 4.62
N LEU A 64 -18.73 16.15 3.48
CA LEU A 64 -18.45 16.79 2.20
C LEU A 64 -19.69 17.03 1.33
N GLY A 65 -20.88 16.63 1.80
CA GLY A 65 -22.13 16.74 1.04
C GLY A 65 -22.13 15.89 -0.24
N LEU A 66 -21.46 14.73 -0.20
CA LEU A 66 -21.28 13.81 -1.32
C LEU A 66 -22.16 12.55 -1.22
N THR A 67 -23.09 12.50 -0.28
CA THR A 67 -24.03 11.36 -0.10
C THR A 67 -24.80 11.02 -1.38
N ASP A 68 -25.19 12.02 -2.19
CA ASP A 68 -25.92 11.84 -3.46
C ASP A 68 -25.06 11.96 -4.72
N CYS A 69 -23.73 11.98 -4.59
CA CYS A 69 -22.84 12.15 -5.73
C CYS A 69 -22.85 10.93 -6.69
N LYS A 70 -22.51 11.15 -7.97
CA LYS A 70 -22.26 10.04 -8.90
C LYS A 70 -20.94 9.35 -8.57
N PRO A 71 -20.89 8.01 -8.53
CA PRO A 71 -19.65 7.29 -8.24
C PRO A 71 -18.62 7.49 -9.34
N SER A 72 -17.35 7.53 -8.95
CA SER A 72 -16.21 7.54 -9.88
C SER A 72 -15.66 6.13 -10.05
N VAL A 73 -15.16 5.81 -11.24
CA VAL A 73 -14.59 4.49 -11.55
C VAL A 73 -13.10 4.41 -11.17
N THR A 74 -12.43 5.54 -11.04
CA THR A 74 -11.02 5.64 -10.64
C THR A 74 -10.86 6.64 -9.50
N PRO A 75 -9.90 6.42 -8.58
CA PRO A 75 -9.68 7.31 -7.43
C PRO A 75 -9.14 8.68 -7.85
N LEU A 76 -8.29 8.72 -8.88
CA LEU A 76 -7.83 9.95 -9.53
C LEU A 76 -8.17 9.94 -11.01
N THR A 77 -8.18 11.11 -11.63
CA THR A 77 -8.23 11.25 -13.09
C THR A 77 -6.96 10.64 -13.72
N PRO A 78 -7.07 9.64 -14.62
CA PRO A 78 -5.91 9.05 -15.27
C PRO A 78 -5.11 10.08 -16.06
N ASN A 79 -3.78 9.97 -16.05
CA ASN A 79 -2.85 10.89 -16.71
C ASN A 79 -2.91 12.36 -16.22
N LEU A 80 -3.67 12.68 -15.17
CA LEU A 80 -3.68 14.01 -14.59
C LEU A 80 -2.36 14.27 -13.87
N LYS A 81 -1.70 15.37 -14.23
CA LYS A 81 -0.51 15.87 -13.54
C LYS A 81 -0.89 17.05 -12.66
N LEU A 82 -0.98 16.81 -11.35
CA LEU A 82 -1.25 17.86 -10.36
C LEU A 82 -0.08 18.86 -10.30
N ARG A 83 -0.39 20.15 -10.18
CA ARG A 83 0.59 21.24 -10.14
C ARG A 83 0.26 22.17 -8.98
N LYS A 84 1.27 22.87 -8.43
CA LYS A 84 1.02 23.88 -7.40
C LYS A 84 -0.04 24.88 -7.86
N ALA A 85 -0.96 25.18 -6.94
CA ALA A 85 -1.99 26.17 -7.17
C ALA A 85 -1.36 27.57 -7.33
N THR A 86 -1.89 28.34 -8.27
CA THR A 86 -1.61 29.78 -8.34
C THR A 86 -2.18 30.48 -7.09
N ASP A 87 -1.75 31.70 -6.80
CA ASP A 87 -2.32 32.46 -5.69
C ASP A 87 -3.82 32.71 -5.86
N GLU A 88 -4.26 32.94 -7.10
CA GLU A 88 -5.68 33.11 -7.45
C GLU A 88 -6.50 31.83 -7.21
N ASP A 89 -6.01 30.67 -7.69
CA ASP A 89 -6.69 29.37 -7.51
C ASP A 89 -6.76 28.97 -6.02
N HIS A 90 -5.68 29.22 -5.28
CA HIS A 90 -5.66 29.02 -3.83
C HIS A 90 -6.62 29.97 -3.10
N ALA A 91 -6.73 31.23 -3.53
CA ALA A 91 -7.68 32.19 -2.97
C ALA A 91 -9.13 31.77 -3.23
N TRP A 92 -9.43 31.21 -4.41
CA TRP A 92 -10.76 30.64 -4.71
C TRP A 92 -11.07 29.44 -3.81
N PHE A 93 -10.11 28.52 -3.63
CA PHE A 93 -10.26 27.41 -2.70
C PHE A 93 -10.54 27.90 -1.27
N LYS A 94 -9.80 28.90 -0.78
CA LYS A 94 -10.00 29.46 0.57
C LYS A 94 -11.42 29.99 0.81
N LYS A 95 -12.10 30.49 -0.22
CA LYS A 95 -13.50 30.96 -0.10
C LYS A 95 -14.48 29.83 0.21
N LEU A 96 -14.13 28.58 -0.06
CA LEU A 96 -14.96 27.43 0.31
C LEU A 96 -14.99 27.17 1.82
N ASN A 97 -14.03 27.71 2.58
CA ASN A 97 -13.89 27.50 4.02
C ASN A 97 -13.79 26.01 4.43
N ILE A 98 -13.11 25.20 3.60
CA ILE A 98 -12.95 23.75 3.80
C ILE A 98 -11.57 23.45 4.40
N ASN A 99 -11.53 22.54 5.38
CA ASN A 99 -10.28 22.03 5.92
C ASN A 99 -9.72 20.89 5.05
N TYR A 100 -8.90 21.25 4.06
CA TYR A 100 -8.25 20.28 3.16
C TYR A 100 -7.46 19.20 3.91
N ARG A 101 -6.75 19.56 4.98
CA ARG A 101 -5.89 18.62 5.72
C ARG A 101 -6.70 17.56 6.44
N SER A 102 -7.84 17.95 7.00
CA SER A 102 -8.76 17.02 7.66
C SER A 102 -9.33 16.02 6.66
N ALA A 103 -9.79 16.48 5.48
CA ALA A 103 -10.30 15.60 4.43
C ALA A 103 -9.23 14.60 3.94
N ILE A 104 -7.99 15.05 3.74
CA ILE A 104 -6.87 14.16 3.38
C ILE A 104 -6.51 13.22 4.52
N GLY A 105 -6.54 13.69 5.78
CA GLY A 105 -6.24 12.87 6.95
C GLY A 105 -7.17 11.67 7.08
N LEU A 106 -8.48 11.89 6.88
CA LEU A 106 -9.47 10.81 6.89
C LEU A 106 -9.25 9.82 5.73
N LEU A 107 -8.97 10.34 4.52
CA LEU A 107 -8.61 9.49 3.37
C LEU A 107 -7.34 8.67 3.64
N ASN A 108 -6.33 9.26 4.28
CA ASN A 108 -5.10 8.58 4.64
C ASN A 108 -5.33 7.46 5.65
N HIS A 109 -6.18 7.69 6.65
CA HIS A 109 -6.57 6.64 7.59
C HIS A 109 -7.24 5.46 6.89
N ILE A 110 -8.18 5.72 5.97
CA ILE A 110 -8.84 4.69 5.17
C ILE A 110 -7.82 3.93 4.29
N ALA A 111 -6.92 4.68 3.64
CA ALA A 111 -5.90 4.13 2.74
C ALA A 111 -4.88 3.23 3.45
N GLN A 112 -4.48 3.60 4.67
CA GLN A 112 -3.47 2.87 5.45
C GLN A 112 -4.02 1.59 6.08
N LEU A 113 -5.31 1.55 6.42
CA LEU A 113 -5.89 0.41 7.13
C LEU A 113 -6.55 -0.62 6.23
N THR A 114 -7.30 -0.19 5.20
CA THR A 114 -8.14 -1.14 4.43
C THR A 114 -8.19 -0.89 2.93
N ARG A 115 -7.71 0.26 2.44
CA ARG A 115 -7.88 0.68 1.02
C ARG A 115 -6.56 1.03 0.32
N PRO A 116 -5.68 0.05 0.04
CA PRO A 116 -4.48 0.25 -0.76
C PRO A 116 -4.73 0.90 -2.13
N ASP A 117 -5.90 0.65 -2.70
CA ASP A 117 -6.31 1.13 -4.01
C ASP A 117 -6.43 2.66 -4.11
N ILE A 118 -6.53 3.37 -2.98
CA ILE A 118 -6.50 4.84 -2.95
C ILE A 118 -5.15 5.41 -2.47
N SER A 119 -4.18 4.58 -2.08
CA SER A 119 -2.94 5.05 -1.44
C SER A 119 -2.15 6.02 -2.31
N PHE A 120 -2.02 5.76 -3.62
CA PHE A 120 -1.39 6.70 -4.54
C PHE A 120 -2.13 8.04 -4.59
N ALA A 121 -3.46 7.99 -4.67
CA ALA A 121 -4.29 9.18 -4.76
C ALA A 121 -4.08 10.09 -3.56
N VAL A 122 -4.13 9.50 -2.37
CA VAL A 122 -3.91 10.20 -1.10
C VAL A 122 -2.48 10.75 -1.01
N SER A 123 -1.47 9.92 -1.32
CA SER A 123 -0.05 10.31 -1.32
C SER A 123 0.22 11.51 -2.25
N SER A 124 -0.39 11.52 -3.42
CA SER A 124 -0.29 12.61 -4.40
C SER A 124 -0.98 13.89 -3.92
N LEU A 125 -2.23 13.78 -3.43
CA LEU A 125 -3.03 14.93 -2.97
C LEU A 125 -2.50 15.54 -1.66
N ALA A 126 -1.89 14.73 -0.79
CA ALA A 126 -1.32 15.18 0.47
C ALA A 126 -0.18 16.20 0.28
N ARG A 127 0.52 16.16 -0.85
CA ARG A 127 1.61 17.11 -1.21
C ARG A 127 1.14 18.57 -1.22
N TYR A 128 -0.14 18.80 -1.47
CA TYR A 128 -0.72 20.14 -1.60
C TYR A 128 -1.42 20.62 -0.32
N SER A 129 -1.24 19.93 0.80
CA SER A 129 -1.87 20.24 2.10
C SER A 129 -1.51 21.61 2.69
N VAL A 130 -0.43 22.23 2.22
CA VAL A 130 -0.03 23.59 2.65
C VAL A 130 -0.73 24.67 1.82
N LYS A 131 -0.80 24.48 0.49
CA LYS A 131 -1.40 25.43 -0.45
C LYS A 131 -2.29 24.68 -1.47
N PRO A 132 -3.48 24.21 -1.06
CA PRO A 132 -4.41 23.52 -1.94
C PRO A 132 -5.05 24.49 -2.94
N GLY A 133 -5.56 23.96 -4.05
CA GLY A 133 -6.23 24.73 -5.11
C GLY A 133 -7.53 24.05 -5.52
N MET A 134 -8.31 24.66 -6.41
CA MET A 134 -9.58 24.06 -6.82
C MET A 134 -9.37 22.72 -7.52
N THR A 135 -8.35 22.58 -8.37
CA THR A 135 -8.05 21.31 -9.05
C THR A 135 -7.77 20.19 -8.03
N HIS A 136 -7.00 20.48 -6.98
CA HIS A 136 -6.74 19.52 -5.90
C HIS A 136 -8.03 19.13 -5.18
N TRP A 137 -8.89 20.11 -4.89
CA TRP A 137 -10.17 19.86 -4.23
C TRP A 137 -11.13 19.01 -5.09
N HIS A 138 -11.17 19.23 -6.39
CA HIS A 138 -11.95 18.40 -7.30
C HIS A 138 -11.51 16.95 -7.28
N GLU A 139 -10.20 16.69 -7.26
CA GLU A 139 -9.66 15.34 -7.17
C GLU A 139 -9.87 14.71 -5.79
N VAL A 140 -9.83 15.47 -4.70
CA VAL A 140 -10.25 14.97 -3.37
C VAL A 140 -11.70 14.47 -3.42
N LYS A 141 -12.63 15.27 -3.96
CA LYS A 141 -14.03 14.86 -4.13
C LYS A 141 -14.15 13.61 -5.02
N LYS A 142 -13.30 13.47 -6.03
CA LYS A 142 -13.27 12.29 -6.90
C LYS A 142 -12.85 11.02 -6.16
N VAL A 143 -11.89 11.09 -5.24
CA VAL A 143 -11.54 9.96 -4.37
C VAL A 143 -12.75 9.55 -3.52
N TRP A 144 -13.48 10.51 -2.96
CA TRP A 144 -14.72 10.22 -2.21
C TRP A 144 -15.83 9.63 -3.08
N GLN A 145 -16.02 10.14 -4.29
CA GLN A 145 -16.93 9.55 -5.28
C GLN A 145 -16.56 8.11 -5.63
N TYR A 146 -15.27 7.81 -5.72
CA TYR A 146 -14.77 6.45 -5.94
C TYR A 146 -15.05 5.56 -4.72
N LEU A 147 -14.74 6.02 -3.50
CA LEU A 147 -15.04 5.30 -2.26
C LEU A 147 -16.53 4.99 -2.12
N LYS A 148 -17.41 5.91 -2.53
CA LYS A 148 -18.86 5.67 -2.57
C LYS A 148 -19.22 4.52 -3.52
N GLY A 149 -18.65 4.50 -4.72
CA GLY A 149 -18.90 3.45 -5.71
C GLY A 149 -18.36 2.08 -5.29
N THR A 150 -17.36 2.06 -4.41
CA THR A 150 -16.70 0.83 -3.93
C THR A 150 -16.86 0.68 -2.41
N ALA A 151 -17.98 1.12 -1.82
CA ALA A 151 -18.16 1.10 -0.36
C ALA A 151 -18.16 -0.33 0.21
N ASP A 152 -18.57 -1.31 -0.60
CA ASP A 152 -18.61 -2.72 -0.23
C ASP A 152 -17.27 -3.44 -0.30
N LEU A 153 -16.25 -2.83 -0.93
CA LEU A 153 -14.89 -3.37 -1.04
C LEU A 153 -14.26 -3.50 0.34
N LYS A 154 -13.76 -4.69 0.66
CA LYS A 154 -13.11 -5.00 1.94
C LYS A 154 -11.68 -5.46 1.72
N LEU A 155 -10.86 -5.39 2.75
CA LEU A 155 -9.60 -6.13 2.77
C LEU A 155 -9.89 -7.56 3.22
N THR A 156 -9.87 -8.51 2.28
CA THR A 156 -10.18 -9.92 2.55
C THR A 156 -8.88 -10.70 2.78
N LEU A 157 -8.65 -11.09 4.03
CA LEU A 157 -7.55 -11.96 4.44
C LEU A 157 -7.98 -13.42 4.32
N GLU A 158 -7.36 -14.15 3.39
CA GLU A 158 -7.61 -15.58 3.18
C GLU A 158 -6.36 -16.29 2.62
N ILE A 159 -6.19 -17.58 2.86
CA ILE A 159 -5.08 -18.31 2.24
C ILE A 159 -5.50 -18.65 0.79
N LYS A 160 -4.88 -17.96 -0.19
CA LYS A 160 -5.16 -18.16 -1.64
C LYS A 160 -4.13 -19.06 -2.30
N GLN A 161 -2.86 -18.89 -1.93
CA GLN A 161 -1.71 -19.57 -2.52
C GLN A 161 -0.86 -20.16 -1.39
N PRO A 162 -1.18 -21.37 -0.91
CA PRO A 162 -0.50 -21.98 0.24
C PRO A 162 1.00 -22.22 -0.01
N ASP A 163 1.39 -22.44 -1.26
CA ASP A 163 2.78 -22.70 -1.64
C ASP A 163 3.65 -21.43 -1.72
N GLN A 164 3.04 -20.25 -1.65
CA GLN A 164 3.72 -18.96 -1.80
C GLN A 164 3.68 -18.21 -0.47
N LEU A 165 4.67 -18.46 0.40
CA LEU A 165 4.68 -17.87 1.74
C LEU A 165 4.70 -16.35 1.69
N LEU A 166 5.77 -15.73 1.16
CA LEU A 166 5.95 -14.27 1.14
C LEU A 166 6.37 -13.79 -0.25
N GLN A 167 5.51 -12.98 -0.88
CA GLN A 167 5.75 -12.34 -2.17
C GLN A 167 5.66 -10.83 -2.04
N ILE A 168 6.58 -10.13 -2.67
CA ILE A 168 6.69 -8.68 -2.54
C ILE A 168 6.78 -8.10 -3.94
N TYR A 169 5.79 -7.31 -4.34
CA TYR A 169 5.80 -6.56 -5.59
C TYR A 169 6.36 -5.18 -5.31
N SER A 170 7.34 -4.74 -6.09
CA SER A 170 7.90 -3.39 -6.00
C SER A 170 7.91 -2.76 -7.38
N ASN A 171 7.48 -1.50 -7.46
CA ASN A 171 7.48 -0.72 -8.68
C ASN A 171 7.74 0.75 -8.35
N ALA A 172 8.28 1.51 -9.31
CA ALA A 172 8.35 2.96 -9.25
C ALA A 172 7.87 3.60 -10.54
N SER A 173 7.29 4.80 -10.43
CA SER A 173 7.16 5.68 -11.59
C SER A 173 8.37 6.59 -11.68
N TRP A 174 8.86 6.89 -12.89
CA TRP A 174 10.05 7.69 -13.08
C TRP A 174 9.72 9.14 -13.46
N GLY A 175 10.06 10.08 -12.57
CA GLY A 175 9.97 11.51 -12.84
C GLY A 175 8.56 11.99 -13.20
N ASP A 176 7.52 11.35 -12.66
CA ASP A 176 6.13 11.68 -12.98
C ASP A 176 5.65 12.97 -12.32
N ASP A 177 6.28 13.40 -11.23
CA ASP A 177 5.99 14.69 -10.60
C ASP A 177 6.37 15.85 -11.55
N PRO A 178 5.41 16.65 -12.03
CA PRO A 178 5.69 17.73 -12.98
C PRO A 178 6.48 18.89 -12.36
N GLN A 179 6.57 18.95 -11.03
CA GLN A 179 7.25 20.01 -10.32
C GLN A 179 8.71 19.66 -10.03
N ASP A 180 8.94 18.60 -9.27
CA ASP A 180 10.30 18.28 -8.80
C ASP A 180 10.95 17.18 -9.65
N ARG A 181 10.24 16.63 -10.65
CA ARG A 181 10.69 15.45 -11.45
C ARG A 181 11.09 14.26 -10.56
N THR A 182 10.46 14.18 -9.40
CA THR A 182 10.65 13.10 -8.43
C THR A 182 9.73 11.92 -8.78
N SER A 183 10.22 10.75 -8.46
CA SER A 183 9.59 9.46 -8.70
C SER A 183 8.63 9.10 -7.58
N GLN A 184 7.70 8.17 -7.83
CA GLN A 184 6.85 7.58 -6.79
C GLN A 184 7.25 6.12 -6.60
N SER A 185 7.54 5.72 -5.36
CA SER A 185 7.74 4.34 -4.95
C SER A 185 6.43 3.69 -4.55
N GLY A 186 6.25 2.42 -4.92
CA GLY A 186 5.13 1.60 -4.46
C GLY A 186 5.56 0.16 -4.22
N TYR A 187 5.07 -0.43 -3.14
CA TYR A 187 5.22 -1.87 -2.92
C TYR A 187 3.99 -2.51 -2.29
N LEU A 188 3.81 -3.81 -2.52
CA LEU A 188 2.75 -4.65 -1.98
C LEU A 188 3.38 -5.95 -1.46
N CYS A 189 3.10 -6.33 -0.21
CA CYS A 189 3.53 -7.61 0.34
C CYS A 189 2.33 -8.54 0.51
N PHE A 190 2.44 -9.73 -0.05
CA PHE A 190 1.46 -10.80 0.00
C PHE A 190 1.97 -11.94 0.87
N LEU A 191 1.12 -12.41 1.77
CA LEU A 191 1.33 -13.59 2.59
C LEU A 191 0.33 -14.66 2.16
N PHE A 192 0.79 -15.82 1.69
CA PHE A 192 -0.07 -16.88 1.15
C PHE A 192 -1.05 -16.40 0.05
N GLY A 193 -0.61 -15.46 -0.80
CA GLY A 193 -1.44 -14.84 -1.84
C GLY A 193 -2.45 -13.81 -1.35
N THR A 194 -2.42 -13.42 -0.07
CA THR A 194 -3.25 -12.35 0.50
C THR A 194 -2.44 -11.10 0.78
N LEU A 195 -2.98 -9.94 0.42
CA LEU A 195 -2.34 -8.66 0.67
C LEU A 195 -2.34 -8.34 2.18
N ILE A 196 -1.17 -8.11 2.76
CA ILE A 196 -1.02 -7.80 4.19
C ILE A 196 -0.34 -6.44 4.46
N LEU A 197 0.45 -5.93 3.52
CA LEU A 197 1.19 -4.68 3.68
C LEU A 197 1.32 -3.98 2.33
N TRP A 198 1.29 -2.65 2.35
CA TRP A 198 1.46 -1.84 1.17
C TRP A 198 2.03 -0.47 1.52
N ASN A 199 2.64 0.19 0.54
CA ASN A 199 3.06 1.57 0.68
C ASN A 199 3.05 2.28 -0.69
N SER A 200 2.75 3.57 -0.67
CA SER A 200 2.85 4.47 -1.82
C SER A 200 3.43 5.80 -1.36
N SER A 201 4.69 6.06 -1.71
CA SER A 201 5.43 7.21 -1.21
C SER A 201 6.16 7.95 -2.32
N LYS A 202 6.25 9.27 -2.18
CA LYS A 202 7.09 10.11 -3.04
C LYS A 202 8.55 9.85 -2.68
N GLN A 203 9.40 9.64 -3.67
CA GLN A 203 10.84 9.50 -3.43
C GLN A 203 11.45 10.83 -2.98
N CYS A 204 12.33 10.78 -1.98
CA CYS A 204 12.98 11.97 -1.42
C CYS A 204 13.98 12.61 -2.39
N CYS A 205 14.58 11.82 -3.28
CA CYS A 205 15.60 12.26 -4.23
C CYS A 205 15.10 12.14 -5.66
N ILE A 206 15.60 13.01 -6.54
CA ILE A 206 15.42 12.88 -7.99
C ILE A 206 16.31 11.74 -8.45
N THR A 207 15.74 10.83 -9.24
CA THR A 207 16.48 9.73 -9.86
C THR A 207 16.78 10.04 -11.31
N TYR A 208 18.00 9.70 -11.75
CA TYR A 208 18.49 10.02 -13.09
C TYR A 208 18.12 8.96 -14.12
N SER A 209 17.65 7.79 -13.69
CA SER A 209 17.12 6.74 -14.57
C SER A 209 15.87 6.07 -13.97
N SER A 210 15.14 5.33 -14.82
CA SER A 210 14.03 4.46 -14.39
C SER A 210 14.52 3.36 -13.44
N THR A 211 15.67 2.75 -13.77
CA THR A 211 16.29 1.70 -12.95
C THR A 211 16.64 2.19 -11.55
N GLU A 212 17.13 3.43 -11.41
CA GLU A 212 17.38 4.04 -10.08
C GLU A 212 16.07 4.31 -9.34
N ALA A 213 15.02 4.70 -10.05
CA ALA A 213 13.69 4.88 -9.46
C ALA A 213 13.16 3.55 -8.91
N GLU A 214 13.27 2.45 -9.65
CA GLU A 214 12.77 1.13 -9.29
C GLU A 214 13.62 0.42 -8.22
N LEU A 215 14.90 0.75 -8.11
CA LEU A 215 15.75 0.27 -7.03
C LEU A 215 15.25 0.72 -5.64
N ASN A 216 14.70 1.94 -5.53
CA ASN A 216 14.25 2.50 -4.26
C ASN A 216 13.12 1.69 -3.58
N PRO A 217 11.97 1.45 -4.22
CA PRO A 217 10.91 0.62 -3.62
C PRO A 217 11.37 -0.81 -3.38
N LEU A 218 12.30 -1.35 -4.18
CA LEU A 218 12.86 -2.68 -3.94
C LEU A 218 13.66 -2.73 -2.62
N VAL A 219 14.50 -1.73 -2.36
CA VAL A 219 15.26 -1.62 -1.10
C VAL A 219 14.32 -1.45 0.09
N ASP A 220 13.31 -0.61 -0.02
CA ASP A 220 12.33 -0.39 1.06
C ASP A 220 11.56 -1.70 1.35
N ALA A 221 11.07 -2.35 0.31
CA ALA A 221 10.30 -3.58 0.44
C ALA A 221 11.16 -4.77 0.90
N PHE A 222 12.48 -4.74 0.64
CA PHE A 222 13.42 -5.71 1.20
C PHE A 222 13.53 -5.60 2.73
N HIS A 223 13.60 -4.39 3.27
CA HIS A 223 13.62 -4.20 4.73
C HIS A 223 12.31 -4.68 5.37
N GLU A 224 11.17 -4.39 4.74
CA GLU A 224 9.86 -4.94 5.17
C GLU A 224 9.84 -6.47 5.10
N GLY A 225 10.42 -7.05 4.05
CA GLY A 225 10.56 -8.50 3.91
C GLY A 225 11.39 -9.13 5.03
N ILE A 226 12.51 -8.52 5.44
CA ILE A 226 13.30 -8.98 6.59
C ILE A 226 12.47 -8.95 7.87
N TRP A 227 11.75 -7.84 8.10
CA TRP A 227 10.92 -7.70 9.29
C TRP A 227 9.79 -8.74 9.33
N LEU A 228 9.10 -8.95 8.20
CA LEU A 228 8.07 -9.98 8.07
C LEU A 228 8.63 -11.39 8.29
N LYS A 229 9.83 -11.69 7.77
CA LYS A 229 10.49 -12.98 8.03
C LYS A 229 10.74 -13.20 9.53
N ALA A 230 11.24 -12.18 10.22
CA ALA A 230 11.48 -12.25 11.67
C ALA A 230 10.17 -12.48 12.43
N LEU A 231 9.11 -11.76 12.05
CA LEU A 231 7.78 -11.90 12.64
C LEU A 231 7.20 -13.32 12.44
N LEU A 232 7.33 -13.88 11.24
CA LEU A 232 6.86 -15.25 10.93
C LEU A 232 7.65 -16.32 11.70
N ALA A 233 8.96 -16.11 11.87
CA ALA A 233 9.80 -16.98 12.67
C ALA A 233 9.40 -16.95 14.16
N GLU A 234 9.02 -15.79 14.70
CA GLU A 234 8.62 -15.64 16.09
C GLU A 234 7.21 -16.20 16.37
N ILE A 235 6.23 -15.86 15.52
CA ILE A 235 4.82 -16.21 15.77
C ILE A 235 4.52 -17.65 15.37
N TRP A 236 5.07 -18.13 14.25
CA TRP A 236 4.71 -19.43 13.67
C TRP A 236 5.88 -20.41 13.61
N ASN A 237 7.07 -20.03 14.06
CA ASN A 237 8.29 -20.83 13.94
C ASN A 237 8.57 -21.26 12.48
N ILE A 238 8.16 -20.42 11.51
CA ILE A 238 8.41 -20.64 10.10
C ILE A 238 9.70 -19.91 9.71
N GLN A 239 10.75 -20.67 9.41
CA GLN A 239 12.00 -20.12 8.92
C GLN A 239 11.93 -20.02 7.39
N LEU A 240 11.92 -18.78 6.88
CA LEU A 240 11.98 -18.52 5.44
C LEU A 240 13.43 -18.24 5.04
N ASP A 241 13.96 -18.98 4.07
CA ASP A 241 15.30 -18.70 3.53
C ASP A 241 15.34 -17.32 2.87
N ALA A 242 14.37 -17.02 2.01
CA ALA A 242 14.30 -15.77 1.26
C ALA A 242 12.87 -15.39 0.85
N ALA A 243 12.57 -14.10 0.91
CA ALA A 243 11.35 -13.54 0.34
C ALA A 243 11.47 -13.45 -1.18
N THR A 244 10.38 -13.68 -1.91
CA THR A 244 10.34 -13.51 -3.36
C THR A 244 9.97 -12.08 -3.70
N HIS A 245 10.91 -11.33 -4.27
CA HIS A 245 10.73 -9.97 -4.76
C HIS A 245 10.44 -9.99 -6.25
N LEU A 246 9.34 -9.38 -6.66
CA LEU A 246 8.86 -9.31 -8.03
C LEU A 246 9.08 -7.90 -8.56
N ILE A 247 9.85 -7.78 -9.64
CA ILE A 247 10.16 -6.54 -10.35
C ILE A 247 9.80 -6.68 -11.83
N ASP A 248 9.61 -5.57 -12.55
CA ASP A 248 9.34 -5.58 -13.99
C ASP A 248 10.37 -4.85 -14.86
N ASP A 249 11.41 -4.25 -14.27
CA ASP A 249 12.59 -3.73 -15.00
C ASP A 249 13.64 -4.82 -15.27
N PRO A 250 13.87 -5.21 -16.54
CA PRO A 250 14.89 -6.18 -16.90
C PRO A 250 16.32 -5.67 -16.72
N ASP A 251 16.57 -4.37 -16.86
CA ASP A 251 17.89 -3.75 -16.68
C ASP A 251 18.26 -3.74 -15.19
N LEU A 252 17.28 -3.48 -14.32
CA LEU A 252 17.43 -3.64 -12.87
C LEU A 252 17.75 -5.09 -12.51
N ASN A 253 17.00 -6.04 -13.08
CA ASN A 253 17.24 -7.47 -12.83
C ASN A 253 18.62 -7.92 -13.31
N GLU A 254 19.06 -7.49 -14.50
CA GLU A 254 20.40 -7.81 -15.00
C GLU A 254 21.46 -7.27 -14.02
N ARG A 255 21.33 -6.01 -13.60
CA ARG A 255 22.27 -5.35 -12.69
C ARG A 255 22.43 -6.08 -11.37
N LEU A 256 21.34 -6.52 -10.75
CA LEU A 256 21.35 -7.24 -9.46
C LEU A 256 21.98 -8.64 -9.58
N MET A 257 21.88 -9.26 -10.76
CA MET A 257 22.40 -10.60 -11.01
C MET A 257 23.87 -10.62 -11.49
N MET A 258 24.44 -9.46 -11.81
CA MET A 258 25.82 -9.32 -12.28
C MET A 258 26.83 -9.37 -11.13
N THR A 259 28.01 -9.95 -11.39
CA THR A 259 29.13 -9.90 -10.43
C THR A 259 29.79 -8.51 -10.40
N ASP A 260 30.42 -8.14 -9.29
CA ASP A 260 31.17 -6.87 -9.14
C ASP A 260 32.13 -6.61 -10.31
N LYS A 261 32.80 -7.66 -10.80
CA LYS A 261 33.74 -7.57 -11.93
C LYS A 261 33.01 -7.24 -13.24
N GLN A 262 31.92 -7.94 -13.55
CA GLN A 262 31.11 -7.67 -14.74
C GLN A 262 30.44 -6.30 -14.67
N PHE A 263 30.02 -5.90 -13.47
CA PHE A 263 29.44 -4.59 -13.22
C PHE A 263 30.46 -3.48 -13.50
N GLN A 264 31.69 -3.61 -12.98
CA GLN A 264 32.77 -2.66 -13.25
C GLN A 264 33.12 -2.61 -14.75
N GLU A 265 33.21 -3.76 -15.43
CA GLU A 265 33.53 -3.80 -16.87
C GLU A 265 32.44 -3.15 -17.74
N LYS A 266 31.15 -3.33 -17.40
CA LYS A 266 30.02 -2.84 -18.20
C LYS A 266 29.64 -1.38 -17.89
N PHE A 267 29.76 -0.96 -16.64
CA PHE A 267 29.29 0.34 -16.15
C PHE A 267 30.41 1.30 -15.71
N ALA A 268 31.68 1.00 -16.00
CA ALA A 268 32.82 1.86 -15.67
C ALA A 268 32.68 3.33 -16.15
N ASN A 269 31.93 3.56 -17.23
CA ASN A 269 31.75 4.87 -17.86
C ASN A 269 30.34 5.46 -17.65
N GLU A 270 29.46 4.79 -16.89
CA GLU A 270 28.09 5.25 -16.61
C GLU A 270 27.96 5.77 -15.17
N HIS A 271 26.90 6.55 -14.91
CA HIS A 271 26.60 6.99 -13.55
C HIS A 271 26.39 5.79 -12.63
N LEU A 272 27.28 5.64 -11.66
CA LEU A 272 27.23 4.56 -10.68
C LEU A 272 26.04 4.76 -9.73
N ILE A 273 24.90 4.16 -10.04
CA ILE A 273 23.80 3.99 -9.08
C ILE A 273 24.32 3.02 -8.01
N ALA A 274 24.71 3.52 -6.84
CA ALA A 274 25.06 2.62 -5.74
C ALA A 274 23.85 1.73 -5.46
N ASN A 275 24.01 0.40 -5.45
CA ASN A 275 22.92 -0.57 -5.24
C ASN A 275 22.36 -0.55 -3.79
N LYS A 276 22.61 0.55 -3.06
CA LYS A 276 22.13 0.87 -1.70
C LYS A 276 22.34 -0.27 -0.69
N GLY A 277 23.40 -1.06 -0.88
CA GLY A 277 23.75 -2.19 -0.02
C GLY A 277 22.93 -3.46 -0.26
N LEU A 278 22.20 -3.57 -1.38
CA LEU A 278 21.56 -4.83 -1.79
C LEU A 278 22.59 -5.87 -2.25
N ASP A 279 23.61 -5.50 -3.02
CA ASP A 279 24.61 -6.45 -3.56
C ASP A 279 25.31 -7.28 -2.47
N ASP A 280 25.72 -6.63 -1.37
CA ASP A 280 26.35 -7.32 -0.24
C ASP A 280 25.40 -8.32 0.46
N LYS A 281 24.09 -8.09 0.38
CA LYS A 281 23.04 -8.90 1.00
C LYS A 281 22.48 -9.97 0.06
N GLU A 282 22.46 -9.71 -1.26
CA GLU A 282 22.06 -10.66 -2.31
C GLU A 282 23.12 -11.72 -2.56
N VAL A 283 24.40 -11.33 -2.65
CA VAL A 283 25.49 -12.23 -3.06
C VAL A 283 26.04 -13.09 -1.92
N LYS A 284 26.05 -12.60 -0.66
CA LYS A 284 26.64 -13.34 0.48
C LYS A 284 25.65 -14.16 1.31
N HIS A 285 24.37 -13.78 1.38
CA HIS A 285 23.43 -14.37 2.34
C HIS A 285 22.21 -15.07 1.72
N LYS A 286 22.06 -15.10 0.39
CA LYS A 286 20.91 -15.73 -0.33
C LYS A 286 19.54 -15.37 0.27
N SER A 287 19.42 -14.19 0.87
CA SER A 287 18.26 -13.81 1.70
C SER A 287 17.12 -13.17 0.89
N ILE A 288 17.36 -12.91 -0.40
CA ILE A 288 16.44 -12.31 -1.37
C ILE A 288 16.37 -13.22 -2.59
N ARG A 289 15.17 -13.44 -3.13
CA ARG A 289 14.98 -14.02 -4.47
C ARG A 289 14.28 -12.99 -5.34
N VAL A 290 15.02 -12.34 -6.23
CA VAL A 290 14.44 -11.43 -7.22
C VAL A 290 13.95 -12.22 -8.43
N THR A 291 12.76 -11.90 -8.93
CA THR A 291 12.16 -12.55 -10.10
C THR A 291 11.51 -11.50 -10.99
N LEU A 292 11.92 -11.49 -12.26
CA LEU A 292 11.36 -10.61 -13.27
C LEU A 292 9.95 -11.08 -13.68
N ILE A 293 8.99 -10.17 -13.66
CA ILE A 293 7.62 -10.37 -14.15
C ILE A 293 7.30 -9.38 -15.27
N LYS A 294 6.24 -9.65 -16.03
CA LYS A 294 5.77 -8.72 -17.07
C LYS A 294 5.07 -7.53 -16.40
N THR A 295 5.28 -6.32 -16.92
CA THR A 295 4.63 -5.08 -16.45
C THR A 295 3.10 -5.18 -16.33
N ASN A 296 2.44 -5.90 -17.24
CA ASN A 296 0.98 -6.09 -17.17
C ASN A 296 0.50 -6.96 -15.98
N LYS A 297 1.42 -7.66 -15.32
CA LYS A 297 1.18 -8.42 -14.07
C LYS A 297 1.65 -7.66 -12.83
N MET A 298 2.23 -6.46 -12.98
CA MET A 298 2.75 -5.66 -11.88
C MET A 298 1.61 -4.94 -11.14
N ILE A 299 1.07 -5.60 -10.11
CA ILE A 299 -0.06 -5.06 -9.32
C ILE A 299 0.33 -3.75 -8.62
N ALA A 300 1.61 -3.60 -8.25
CA ALA A 300 2.13 -2.39 -7.59
C ALA A 300 2.10 -1.14 -8.49
N ASP A 301 1.85 -1.27 -9.80
CA ASP A 301 1.67 -0.14 -10.72
C ASP A 301 0.51 0.79 -10.30
N ALA A 302 -0.53 0.24 -9.66
CA ALA A 302 -1.62 1.04 -9.11
C ALA A 302 -1.19 1.96 -7.95
N LEU A 303 -0.02 1.71 -7.35
CA LEU A 303 0.53 2.51 -6.24
C LEU A 303 1.50 3.60 -6.69
N THR A 304 1.95 3.60 -7.95
CA THR A 304 3.03 4.51 -8.40
C THR A 304 2.55 5.64 -9.30
N LYS A 305 1.38 5.50 -9.91
CA LYS A 305 0.83 6.49 -10.84
C LYS A 305 -0.70 6.53 -10.83
N SER A 306 -1.28 7.53 -11.51
CA SER A 306 -2.73 7.63 -11.73
C SER A 306 -3.17 6.55 -12.70
N ALA A 307 -3.35 5.36 -12.16
CA ALA A 307 -3.47 4.14 -12.94
C ALA A 307 -4.82 4.04 -13.67
N THR A 308 -4.82 3.26 -14.75
CA THR A 308 -6.03 2.98 -15.53
C THR A 308 -7.01 2.12 -14.73
N LYS A 309 -8.28 2.08 -15.18
CA LYS A 309 -9.30 1.20 -14.58
C LYS A 309 -8.81 -0.24 -14.45
N SER A 310 -8.09 -0.77 -15.43
CA SER A 310 -7.59 -2.15 -15.41
C SER A 310 -6.61 -2.40 -14.27
N SER A 311 -5.65 -1.50 -14.04
CA SER A 311 -4.66 -1.64 -12.97
C SER A 311 -5.30 -1.52 -11.59
N VAL A 312 -6.22 -0.56 -11.42
CA VAL A 312 -6.98 -0.42 -10.16
C VAL A 312 -7.85 -1.65 -9.93
N THR A 313 -8.50 -2.18 -10.98
CA THR A 313 -9.33 -3.40 -10.89
C THR A 313 -8.49 -4.59 -10.44
N ALA A 314 -7.30 -4.77 -11.01
CA ALA A 314 -6.38 -5.85 -10.62
C ALA A 314 -6.00 -5.77 -9.13
N LEU A 315 -5.71 -4.58 -8.61
CA LEU A 315 -5.46 -4.38 -7.19
C LEU A 315 -6.71 -4.65 -6.33
N THR A 316 -7.88 -4.16 -6.73
CA THR A 316 -9.13 -4.43 -5.98
C THR A 316 -9.49 -5.91 -5.96
N GLN A 317 -9.23 -6.66 -7.03
CA GLN A 317 -9.42 -8.12 -7.08
C GLN A 317 -8.39 -8.86 -6.20
N ALA A 318 -7.16 -8.34 -6.11
CA ALA A 318 -6.16 -8.88 -5.20
C ALA A 318 -6.55 -8.66 -3.73
N MET A 319 -7.21 -7.53 -3.40
CA MET A 319 -7.74 -7.21 -2.08
C MET A 319 -8.98 -8.05 -1.72
N ASP A 320 -9.96 -8.12 -2.63
CA ASP A 320 -11.23 -8.81 -2.43
C ASP A 320 -11.66 -9.54 -3.71
N PRO A 321 -11.39 -10.85 -3.83
CA PRO A 321 -11.74 -11.62 -5.02
C PRO A 321 -13.26 -11.70 -5.26
N ASP A 322 -14.06 -11.54 -4.21
CA ASP A 322 -15.52 -11.61 -4.26
C ASP A 322 -16.13 -10.25 -4.70
N PHE A 323 -15.33 -9.19 -4.80
CA PHE A 323 -15.80 -7.86 -5.16
C PHE A 323 -15.90 -7.71 -6.68
N ASN A 324 -17.10 -7.34 -7.16
CA ASN A 324 -17.35 -6.97 -8.54
C ASN A 324 -17.55 -5.46 -8.65
N HIS A 325 -16.81 -4.83 -9.57
CA HIS A 325 -17.07 -3.43 -9.96
C HIS A 325 -18.43 -3.37 -10.65
N ALA A 326 -19.39 -2.66 -10.04
CA ALA A 326 -20.69 -2.36 -10.63
C ALA A 326 -20.59 -1.35 -11.80
#